data_AF-A0AA97AHZ3-F1
#
_entry.id   AF-A0AA97AHZ3-F1
#
_cell.length_a   1.000
_cell.length_b   1.000
_cell.length_c   1.000
_cell.angle_alpha   90.00
_cell.angle_beta   90.00
_cell.angle_gamma   90.00
#
_symmetry.space_group_name_H-M   'P 1'
#
loop_
_entity.id
_entity.type
_entity.pdbx_description
1 polymer ?
#
loop_
_entity_poly.entity_id
_entity_poly.type
_entity_poly.pdbx_seq_one_letter_code
_entity_poly.pdbx_strand_id
1 'polypeptide(L)'
;MPHTDPHRQPDSLTLEGLARRNALLESRLQRLEDIEEIKSLHRRYIRKLADRDWEGMADFFTEDAVTDIRWHGRTEGKKQLVEEVFDELHNLVKSADGYVLSSPVVELSAGADRAYGEWTWHRHVCEFRTTGGLMRVWGPWLEGRYKCHYERVDGRWKFKDMWFRVVLPDADPEHDEMRERIAASGTDPHRSGAGLIRRDKA
;
A
#
# COMPACT_ATOMS: atom_id res chain seq x y z
N MET A 1 -65.83 -5.54 -1.39
CA MET A 1 -65.01 -5.98 -0.24
C MET A 1 -63.55 -5.83 -0.65
N PRO A 2 -62.77 -4.92 -0.07
CA PRO A 2 -61.34 -4.85 -0.38
C PRO A 2 -60.65 -6.04 0.31
N HIS A 3 -60.03 -6.91 -0.50
CA HIS A 3 -59.21 -8.02 -0.02
C HIS A 3 -57.98 -7.43 0.68
N THR A 4 -57.95 -7.47 2.01
CA THR A 4 -56.76 -7.16 2.79
C THR A 4 -55.83 -8.37 2.68
N ASP A 5 -54.66 -8.17 2.10
CA ASP A 5 -53.62 -9.19 2.00
C ASP A 5 -53.10 -9.53 3.41
N PRO A 6 -53.29 -10.77 3.92
CA PRO A 6 -52.88 -11.18 5.27
C PRO A 6 -51.35 -11.31 5.42
N HIS A 7 -50.56 -11.11 4.36
CA HIS A 7 -49.10 -11.24 4.38
C HIS A 7 -48.34 -9.91 4.34
N ARG A 8 -49.02 -8.77 4.38
CA ARG A 8 -48.33 -7.49 4.65
C ARG A 8 -48.06 -7.35 6.15
N GLN A 9 -47.11 -8.13 6.66
CA GLN A 9 -46.42 -7.72 7.87
C GLN A 9 -45.67 -6.42 7.52
N PRO A 10 -46.01 -5.26 8.12
CA PRO A 10 -45.08 -4.15 8.07
C PRO A 10 -43.80 -4.65 8.73
N ASP A 11 -42.65 -4.31 8.17
CA ASP A 11 -41.37 -4.33 8.89
C ASP A 11 -41.63 -3.76 10.29
N SER A 12 -41.85 -4.64 11.27
CA SER A 12 -42.28 -4.17 12.57
C SER A 12 -41.09 -3.43 13.15
N LEU A 13 -41.28 -2.13 13.42
CA LEU A 13 -40.38 -1.25 14.15
C LEU A 13 -40.29 -1.69 15.61
N THR A 14 -40.01 -2.98 15.85
CA THR A 14 -39.68 -3.50 17.16
C THR A 14 -38.30 -2.97 17.53
N LEU A 15 -38.11 -2.68 18.82
CA LEU A 15 -36.82 -2.22 19.33
C LEU A 15 -35.70 -3.21 18.98
N GLU A 16 -35.97 -4.50 19.03
CA GLU A 16 -35.04 -5.57 18.65
C GLU A 16 -34.72 -5.57 17.14
N GLY A 17 -35.73 -5.38 16.28
CA GLY A 17 -35.53 -5.27 14.83
C GLY A 17 -34.71 -4.04 14.45
N LEU A 18 -34.97 -2.91 15.09
CA LEU A 18 -34.20 -1.67 14.92
C LEU A 18 -32.77 -1.83 15.44
N ALA A 19 -32.56 -2.44 16.60
CA ALA A 19 -31.23 -2.70 17.15
C ALA A 19 -30.41 -3.60 16.22
N ARG A 20 -31.00 -4.66 15.69
CA ARG A 20 -30.33 -5.57 14.74
C ARG A 20 -29.97 -4.87 13.44
N ARG A 21 -30.87 -4.00 12.94
CA ARG A 21 -30.61 -3.18 11.74
C ARG A 21 -29.49 -2.17 11.99
N ASN A 22 -29.47 -1.51 13.13
CA ASN A 22 -28.39 -0.58 13.50
C ASN A 22 -27.05 -1.30 13.60
N ALA A 23 -26.97 -2.44 14.29
CA ALA A 23 -25.73 -3.22 14.39
C ALA A 23 -25.19 -3.65 13.00
N LEU A 24 -26.08 -4.02 12.08
CA LEU A 24 -25.70 -4.33 10.70
C LEU A 24 -25.16 -3.11 9.96
N LEU A 25 -25.78 -1.94 10.15
CA LEU A 25 -25.35 -0.70 9.52
C LEU A 25 -24.01 -0.21 10.10
N GLU A 26 -23.83 -0.26 11.41
CA GLU A 26 -22.58 0.07 12.10
C GLU A 26 -21.44 -0.83 11.62
N SER A 27 -21.67 -2.15 11.52
CA SER A 27 -20.68 -3.08 10.99
C SER A 27 -20.31 -2.78 9.52
N ARG A 28 -21.30 -2.44 8.68
CA ARG A 28 -21.05 -2.06 7.28
C ARG A 28 -20.32 -0.72 7.17
N LEU A 29 -20.65 0.25 8.01
CA LEU A 29 -20.00 1.55 8.05
C LEU A 29 -18.54 1.40 8.48
N GLN A 30 -18.27 0.68 9.57
CA GLN A 30 -16.92 0.41 10.05
C GLN A 30 -16.06 -0.21 8.97
N ARG A 31 -16.59 -1.19 8.22
CA ARG A 31 -15.86 -1.81 7.10
C ARG A 31 -15.52 -0.82 5.99
N LEU A 32 -16.40 0.13 5.69
CA LEU A 32 -16.13 1.16 4.68
C LEU A 32 -15.10 2.18 5.19
N GLU A 33 -15.20 2.58 6.45
CA GLU A 33 -14.25 3.47 7.12
C GLU A 33 -12.85 2.85 7.18
N ASP A 34 -12.75 1.56 7.50
CA ASP A 34 -11.48 0.82 7.52
C ASP A 34 -10.84 0.75 6.13
N ILE A 35 -11.62 0.43 5.10
CA ILE A 35 -11.14 0.41 3.73
C ILE A 35 -10.63 1.80 3.32
N GLU A 36 -11.33 2.87 3.67
CA GLU A 36 -10.90 4.22 3.34
C GLU A 36 -9.69 4.67 4.18
N GLU A 37 -9.59 4.26 5.45
CA GLU A 37 -8.44 4.54 6.29
C GLU A 37 -7.18 3.85 5.74
N ILE A 38 -7.27 2.58 5.33
CA ILE A 38 -6.17 1.86 4.67
C ILE A 38 -5.78 2.57 3.37
N LYS A 39 -6.76 3.02 2.59
CA LYS A 39 -6.47 3.77 1.37
C LYS A 39 -5.79 5.10 1.66
N SER A 40 -6.26 5.82 2.68
CA SER A 40 -5.69 7.08 3.15
C SER A 40 -4.26 6.89 3.66
N LEU A 41 -3.98 5.80 4.39
CA LEU A 41 -2.65 5.42 4.83
C LEU A 41 -1.69 5.29 3.64
N HIS A 42 -2.06 4.54 2.61
CA HIS A 42 -1.21 4.34 1.44
C HIS A 42 -0.97 5.65 0.66
N ARG A 43 -2.00 6.50 0.53
CA ARG A 43 -1.86 7.82 -0.10
C ARG A 43 -0.92 8.74 0.68
N ARG A 44 -1.02 8.75 2.01
CA ARG A 44 -0.13 9.52 2.89
C ARG A 44 1.32 9.01 2.83
N TYR A 45 1.50 7.69 2.80
CA TYR A 45 2.80 7.06 2.62
C TYR A 45 3.46 7.49 1.30
N ILE A 46 2.74 7.40 0.17
CA ILE A 46 3.26 7.83 -1.15
C ILE A 46 3.49 9.35 -1.20
N ARG A 47 2.69 10.16 -0.49
CA ARG A 47 2.96 11.60 -0.36
C ARG A 47 4.29 11.86 0.35
N LYS A 48 4.56 11.15 1.45
CA LYS A 48 5.84 11.27 2.20
C LYS A 48 7.03 10.83 1.36
N LEU A 49 6.87 9.77 0.55
CA LEU A 49 7.85 9.37 -0.46
C LEU A 49 8.11 10.50 -1.47
N ALA A 50 7.06 11.11 -2.02
CA ALA A 50 7.18 12.22 -2.97
C ALA A 50 7.87 13.45 -2.34
N ASP A 51 7.56 13.73 -1.08
CA ASP A 51 8.13 14.86 -0.33
C ASP A 51 9.54 14.55 0.23
N ARG A 52 10.01 13.29 0.11
CA ARG A 52 11.29 12.77 0.64
C ARG A 52 11.42 12.89 2.16
N ASP A 53 10.30 12.72 2.85
CA ASP A 53 10.23 12.67 4.31
C ASP A 53 10.41 11.23 4.79
N TRP A 54 11.66 10.78 4.80
CA TRP A 54 12.03 9.39 5.12
C TRP A 54 11.82 9.04 6.60
N GLU A 55 12.09 9.99 7.50
CA GLU A 55 11.85 9.82 8.95
C GLU A 55 10.36 9.57 9.20
N GLY A 56 9.47 10.37 8.58
CA GLY A 56 8.02 10.22 8.71
C GLY A 56 7.43 9.00 8.01
N MET A 57 8.18 8.30 7.16
CA MET A 57 7.71 7.08 6.49
C MET A 57 7.69 5.86 7.42
N ALA A 58 8.59 5.80 8.41
CA ALA A 58 8.68 4.68 9.34
C ALA A 58 7.44 4.53 10.24
N ASP A 59 6.74 5.64 10.51
CA ASP A 59 5.56 5.68 11.38
C ASP A 59 4.35 4.89 10.83
N PHE A 60 4.31 4.66 9.52
CA PHE A 60 3.25 3.88 8.88
C PHE A 60 3.39 2.38 9.11
N PHE A 61 4.52 1.91 9.64
CA PHE A 61 4.80 0.49 9.85
C PHE A 61 4.61 0.08 11.32
N THR A 62 4.22 -1.18 11.55
CA THR A 62 4.30 -1.79 12.88
C THR A 62 5.77 -1.90 13.30
N GLU A 63 6.05 -2.02 14.61
CA GLU A 63 7.43 -2.16 15.10
C GLU A 63 8.13 -3.40 14.52
N ASP A 64 7.37 -4.47 14.33
CA ASP A 64 7.80 -5.78 13.84
C ASP A 64 7.41 -6.03 12.37
N ALA A 65 7.32 -4.96 11.58
CA ALA A 65 6.95 -5.06 10.18
C ALA A 65 8.03 -5.74 9.34
N VAL A 66 7.63 -6.61 8.41
CA VAL A 66 8.57 -7.25 7.47
C VAL A 66 8.40 -6.62 6.09
N THR A 67 9.48 -6.16 5.48
CA THR A 67 9.40 -5.57 4.13
C THR A 67 10.33 -6.28 3.16
N ASP A 68 9.97 -6.28 1.90
CA ASP A 68 10.83 -6.66 0.80
C ASP A 68 10.60 -5.70 -0.37
N ILE A 69 11.51 -4.73 -0.52
CA ILE A 69 11.35 -3.58 -1.40
C ILE A 69 12.44 -3.62 -2.48
N ARG A 70 12.04 -3.84 -3.73
CA ARG A 70 12.89 -3.83 -4.94
C ARG A 70 14.20 -4.64 -4.73
N TRP A 71 15.37 -3.98 -4.79
CA TRP A 71 16.69 -4.59 -4.64
C TRP A 71 17.22 -4.60 -3.20
N HIS A 72 16.57 -3.91 -2.26
CA HIS A 72 17.05 -3.85 -0.86
C HIS A 72 16.88 -5.20 -0.14
N GLY A 73 16.06 -6.09 -0.69
CA GLY A 73 15.80 -7.41 -0.11
C GLY A 73 14.92 -7.33 1.13
N ARG A 74 14.86 -8.45 1.87
CA ARG A 74 14.00 -8.59 3.05
C ARG A 74 14.59 -7.89 4.28
N THR A 75 13.79 -7.03 4.91
CA THR A 75 14.03 -6.45 6.24
C THR A 75 13.01 -6.95 7.26
N GLU A 76 13.43 -7.03 8.51
CA GLU A 76 12.65 -7.48 9.66
C GLU A 76 12.67 -6.41 10.77
N GLY A 77 11.51 -5.81 10.99
CA GLY A 77 11.31 -4.73 11.93
C GLY A 77 11.58 -3.34 11.35
N LYS A 78 10.95 -2.36 11.98
CA LYS A 78 11.01 -0.95 11.56
C LYS A 78 12.42 -0.38 11.60
N LYS A 79 13.23 -0.75 12.60
CA LYS A 79 14.61 -0.27 12.73
C LYS A 79 15.45 -0.67 11.52
N GLN A 80 15.41 -1.94 11.12
CA GLN A 80 16.16 -2.43 9.97
C GLN A 80 15.67 -1.80 8.66
N LEU A 81 14.35 -1.61 8.51
CA LEU A 81 13.77 -0.89 7.38
C LEU A 81 14.35 0.53 7.23
N VAL A 82 14.46 1.27 8.33
CA VAL A 82 15.03 2.64 8.30
C VAL A 82 16.50 2.61 7.86
N GLU A 83 17.31 1.81 8.57
CA GLU A 83 18.77 1.76 8.37
C GLU A 83 19.18 1.20 7.00
N GLU A 84 18.47 0.19 6.48
CA GLU A 84 18.86 -0.52 5.26
C GLU A 84 18.13 -0.04 4.00
N VAL A 85 16.97 0.62 4.13
CA VAL A 85 16.17 1.05 2.97
C VAL A 85 16.05 2.56 2.91
N PHE A 86 15.52 3.20 3.95
CA PHE A 86 15.19 4.63 3.90
C PHE A 86 16.45 5.52 3.88
N ASP A 87 17.47 5.17 4.65
CA ASP A 87 18.77 5.88 4.63
C ASP A 87 19.45 5.75 3.26
N GLU A 88 19.32 4.61 2.60
CA GLU A 88 19.85 4.42 1.24
C GLU A 88 19.05 5.21 0.20
N LEU A 89 17.71 5.18 0.27
CA LEU A 89 16.84 5.96 -0.60
C LEU A 89 17.07 7.47 -0.47
N HIS A 90 17.33 7.96 0.75
CA HIS A 90 17.72 9.36 0.98
C HIS A 90 18.96 9.77 0.16
N ASN A 91 19.92 8.84 0.07
CA ASN A 91 21.16 9.07 -0.66
C ASN A 91 21.00 8.91 -2.17
N LEU A 92 20.12 8.03 -2.64
CA LEU A 92 19.97 7.69 -4.06
C LEU A 92 18.94 8.56 -4.80
N VAL A 93 17.80 8.88 -4.18
CA VAL A 93 16.68 9.56 -4.85
C VAL A 93 16.95 11.06 -4.94
N LYS A 94 17.49 11.49 -6.09
CA LYS A 94 17.79 12.91 -6.38
C LYS A 94 16.80 13.57 -7.34
N SER A 95 15.96 12.80 -8.03
CA SER A 95 14.96 13.28 -8.99
C SER A 95 13.66 13.73 -8.32
N ALA A 96 12.96 14.69 -8.92
CA ALA A 96 11.64 15.15 -8.50
C ALA A 96 10.55 14.39 -9.28
N ASP A 97 10.47 13.08 -9.06
CA ASP A 97 9.52 12.23 -9.77
C ASP A 97 8.11 12.37 -9.21
N GLY A 98 7.12 12.30 -10.09
CA GLY A 98 5.72 12.23 -9.70
C GLY A 98 5.34 10.79 -9.38
N TYR A 99 4.64 10.56 -8.27
CA TYR A 99 4.12 9.23 -7.93
C TYR A 99 2.60 9.22 -8.00
N VAL A 100 2.04 8.23 -8.68
CA VAL A 100 0.59 7.98 -8.73
C VAL A 100 0.32 6.57 -8.21
N LEU A 101 -0.66 6.46 -7.32
CA LEU A 101 -1.12 5.19 -6.78
C LEU A 101 -2.52 4.91 -7.32
N SER A 102 -2.73 3.76 -7.94
CA SER A 102 -3.99 3.40 -8.60
C SER A 102 -4.42 1.96 -8.31
N SER A 103 -5.62 1.63 -8.75
CA SER A 103 -6.17 0.27 -8.75
C SER A 103 -6.13 -0.44 -7.38
N PRO A 104 -6.58 0.21 -6.27
CA PRO A 104 -6.60 -0.44 -4.97
C PRO A 104 -7.56 -1.63 -4.96
N VAL A 105 -7.06 -2.77 -4.50
CA VAL A 105 -7.88 -3.90 -4.06
C VAL A 105 -7.59 -4.09 -2.58
N VAL A 106 -8.60 -3.91 -1.72
CA VAL A 106 -8.46 -4.02 -0.26
C VAL A 106 -9.47 -5.03 0.26
N GLU A 107 -9.00 -6.00 1.03
CA GLU A 107 -9.76 -7.09 1.60
C GLU A 107 -9.57 -7.09 3.12
N LEU A 108 -10.66 -6.93 3.88
CA LEU A 108 -10.63 -6.99 5.34
C LEU A 108 -10.84 -8.43 5.81
N SER A 109 -10.00 -8.91 6.73
CA SER A 109 -10.13 -10.23 7.36
C SER A 109 -11.37 -10.30 8.27
N ALA A 110 -11.80 -11.53 8.57
CA ALA A 110 -12.82 -11.77 9.59
C ALA A 110 -12.29 -11.31 10.95
N GLY A 111 -12.91 -10.27 11.53
CA GLY A 111 -12.45 -9.61 12.77
C GLY A 111 -12.02 -8.15 12.60
N ALA A 112 -11.86 -7.65 11.37
CA ALA A 112 -11.60 -6.23 11.06
C ALA A 112 -10.33 -5.58 11.67
N ASP A 113 -9.41 -6.36 12.24
CA ASP A 113 -8.11 -5.87 12.73
C ASP A 113 -6.94 -6.20 11.80
N ARG A 114 -7.22 -6.98 10.76
CA ARG A 114 -6.27 -7.34 9.70
C ARG A 114 -6.87 -7.10 8.34
N ALA A 115 -6.01 -6.75 7.40
CA ALA A 115 -6.40 -6.56 6.02
C ALA A 115 -5.27 -6.93 5.08
N TYR A 116 -5.62 -7.22 3.84
CA TYR A 116 -4.71 -7.36 2.74
C TYR A 116 -5.03 -6.32 1.67
N GLY A 117 -4.01 -5.86 0.96
CA GLY A 117 -4.23 -4.94 -0.14
C GLY A 117 -3.17 -4.96 -1.21
N GLU A 118 -3.63 -4.77 -2.44
CA GLU A 118 -2.82 -4.68 -3.64
C GLU A 118 -3.00 -3.31 -4.27
N TRP A 119 -1.88 -2.77 -4.76
CA TRP A 119 -1.85 -1.46 -5.37
C TRP A 119 -0.95 -1.44 -6.58
N THR A 120 -1.36 -0.65 -7.57
CA THR A 120 -0.49 -0.28 -8.68
C THR A 120 0.17 1.04 -8.35
N TRP A 121 1.49 1.05 -8.39
CA TRP A 121 2.30 2.24 -8.24
C TRP A 121 2.84 2.67 -9.58
N HIS A 122 2.89 3.97 -9.81
CA HIS A 122 3.37 4.57 -11.03
C HIS A 122 4.38 5.64 -10.67
N ARG A 123 5.60 5.54 -11.20
CA ARG A 123 6.59 6.63 -11.15
C ARG A 123 6.62 7.32 -12.49
N HIS A 124 6.37 8.61 -12.44
CA HIS A 124 6.42 9.50 -13.56
C HIS A 124 7.71 10.32 -13.47
N VAL A 125 8.67 10.02 -14.35
CA VAL A 125 9.77 10.93 -14.65
C VAL A 125 9.20 12.06 -15.50
N CYS A 126 9.01 13.22 -14.88
CA CYS A 126 8.62 14.42 -15.59
C CYS A 126 9.89 15.19 -15.93
N GLU A 127 10.27 15.28 -17.19
CA GLU A 127 11.18 16.37 -17.58
C GLU A 127 10.31 17.38 -18.29
N PHE A 128 10.33 18.67 -17.99
CA PHE A 128 9.93 19.59 -19.06
C PHE A 128 10.47 21.01 -18.97
N ARG A 129 10.51 21.68 -20.13
CA ARG A 129 11.05 23.01 -20.38
C ARG A 129 10.57 23.48 -21.77
N THR A 130 10.10 24.71 -21.81
CA THR A 130 9.00 25.21 -22.64
C THR A 130 9.49 25.86 -23.95
N THR A 131 8.96 27.00 -24.40
CA THR A 131 9.26 27.62 -25.72
C THR A 131 10.77 27.81 -26.03
N GLY A 132 11.67 27.64 -25.06
CA GLY A 132 13.13 27.60 -25.16
C GLY A 132 13.81 26.21 -24.99
N GLY A 133 13.11 25.10 -25.26
CA GLY A 133 13.65 23.72 -25.28
C GLY A 133 13.50 22.98 -23.95
N LEU A 134 13.68 21.64 -23.95
CA LEU A 134 13.71 20.71 -22.79
C LEU A 134 12.35 20.17 -22.26
N MET A 135 11.32 19.85 -23.06
CA MET A 135 10.09 19.13 -22.58
C MET A 135 10.13 17.60 -22.74
N ARG A 136 9.70 16.81 -21.74
CA ARG A 136 9.46 15.34 -21.78
C ARG A 136 8.41 14.83 -20.78
N VAL A 137 7.24 14.42 -21.27
CA VAL A 137 6.36 13.47 -20.56
C VAL A 137 5.74 12.55 -21.61
N TRP A 138 5.76 11.22 -21.43
CA TRP A 138 4.58 10.39 -21.73
C TRP A 138 4.65 9.03 -20.99
N GLY A 139 3.60 8.77 -20.19
CA GLY A 139 3.34 7.52 -19.46
C GLY A 139 3.88 7.44 -18.03
N PRO A 140 3.38 6.49 -17.19
CA PRO A 140 4.13 6.03 -16.03
C PRO A 140 5.40 5.33 -16.53
N TRP A 141 6.57 5.84 -16.14
CA TRP A 141 7.86 5.34 -16.64
C TRP A 141 8.28 4.06 -15.95
N LEU A 142 7.87 3.89 -14.69
CA LEU A 142 7.92 2.61 -14.02
C LEU A 142 6.52 2.31 -13.47
N GLU A 143 6.08 1.08 -13.65
CA GLU A 143 4.90 0.56 -12.96
C GLU A 143 5.36 -0.47 -11.93
N GLY A 144 4.83 -0.38 -10.72
CA GLY A 144 5.11 -1.29 -9.62
C GLY A 144 3.86 -1.92 -9.06
N ARG A 145 4.06 -2.98 -8.28
CA ARG A 145 3.02 -3.66 -7.52
C ARG A 145 3.39 -3.65 -6.05
N TYR A 146 2.50 -3.10 -5.24
CA TYR A 146 2.50 -3.35 -3.80
C TYR A 146 1.58 -4.52 -3.48
N LYS A 147 2.04 -5.39 -2.59
CA LYS A 147 1.22 -6.35 -1.85
C LYS A 147 1.49 -6.13 -0.40
N CYS A 148 0.47 -5.86 0.39
CA CYS A 148 0.64 -5.49 1.79
C CYS A 148 -0.35 -6.20 2.68
N HIS A 149 0.13 -6.63 3.85
CA HIS A 149 -0.74 -6.88 5.00
C HIS A 149 -0.78 -5.64 5.88
N TYR A 150 -1.94 -5.39 6.44
CA TYR A 150 -2.17 -4.33 7.40
C TYR A 150 -2.65 -4.92 8.71
N GLU A 151 -2.27 -4.24 9.78
CA GLU A 151 -2.74 -4.54 11.13
C GLU A 151 -3.14 -3.25 11.82
N ARG A 152 -4.20 -3.31 12.62
CA ARG A 152 -4.60 -2.19 13.47
C ARG A 152 -3.80 -2.20 14.75
N VAL A 153 -3.10 -1.09 15.01
CA VAL A 153 -2.31 -0.88 16.23
C VAL A 153 -2.76 0.44 16.85
N ASP A 154 -3.16 0.40 18.11
CA ASP A 154 -3.66 1.57 18.87
C ASP A 154 -4.77 2.34 18.12
N GLY A 155 -5.70 1.59 17.53
CA GLY A 155 -6.84 2.15 16.79
C GLY A 155 -6.51 2.73 15.41
N ARG A 156 -5.28 2.55 14.90
CA ARG A 156 -4.87 3.02 13.57
C ARG A 156 -4.37 1.87 12.71
N TRP A 157 -4.71 1.89 11.44
CA TRP A 157 -4.11 0.94 10.49
C TRP A 157 -2.63 1.25 10.26
N LYS A 158 -1.81 0.20 10.15
CA LYS A 158 -0.38 0.25 9.82
C LYS A 158 0.01 -0.87 8.87
N PHE A 159 1.13 -0.71 8.18
CA PHE A 159 1.78 -1.77 7.41
C PHE A 159 2.38 -2.82 8.33
N LYS A 160 1.94 -4.06 8.16
CA LYS A 160 2.50 -5.22 8.84
C LYS A 160 3.52 -5.93 7.95
N ASP A 161 3.16 -6.18 6.70
CA ASP A 161 4.07 -6.71 5.70
C ASP A 161 3.97 -5.87 4.43
N MET A 162 5.09 -5.61 3.76
CA MET A 162 5.12 -4.88 2.49
C MET A 162 6.04 -5.56 1.50
N TRP A 163 5.49 -5.95 0.35
CA TRP A 163 6.25 -6.41 -0.79
C TRP A 163 6.06 -5.43 -1.94
N PHE A 164 7.17 -5.00 -2.54
CA PHE A 164 7.16 -4.08 -3.67
C PHE A 164 8.14 -4.52 -4.74
N ARG A 165 7.66 -4.57 -5.99
CA ARG A 165 8.50 -4.74 -7.18
C ARG A 165 8.02 -3.84 -8.31
N VAL A 166 8.97 -3.35 -9.08
CA VAL A 166 8.72 -2.78 -10.41
C VAL A 166 8.40 -3.95 -11.36
N VAL A 167 7.32 -3.83 -12.11
CA VAL A 167 6.83 -4.83 -13.07
C VAL A 167 6.90 -4.34 -14.50
N LEU A 168 6.99 -3.04 -14.75
CA LEU A 168 7.20 -2.45 -16.07
C LEU A 168 8.19 -1.27 -16.00
N PRO A 169 8.97 -1.04 -17.06
CA PRO A 169 9.09 -1.86 -18.27
C PRO A 169 9.84 -3.18 -17.98
N ASP A 170 9.82 -4.13 -18.93
CA ASP A 170 10.46 -5.46 -18.78
C ASP A 170 11.98 -5.39 -18.46
N ALA A 171 12.60 -4.24 -18.75
CA ALA A 171 13.96 -3.90 -18.34
C ALA A 171 13.94 -2.60 -17.53
N ASP A 172 14.60 -2.62 -16.38
CA ASP A 172 14.73 -1.49 -15.46
C ASP A 172 16.23 -1.20 -15.29
N PRO A 173 16.81 -0.31 -16.13
CA PRO A 173 18.25 -0.08 -16.16
C PRO A 173 18.82 0.37 -14.81
N GLU A 174 18.07 1.17 -14.04
CA GLU A 174 18.48 1.57 -12.68
C GLU A 174 18.58 0.35 -11.75
N HIS A 175 17.64 -0.60 -11.87
CA HIS A 175 17.67 -1.83 -11.10
C HIS A 175 18.83 -2.74 -11.51
N ASP A 176 19.10 -2.86 -12.81
CA ASP A 176 20.21 -3.68 -13.31
C ASP A 176 21.57 -3.09 -12.90
N GLU A 177 21.78 -1.78 -13.05
CA GLU A 177 22.97 -1.06 -12.57
C GLU A 177 23.16 -1.23 -11.06
N MET A 178 22.06 -1.15 -10.28
CA MET A 178 22.13 -1.32 -8.83
C MET A 178 22.50 -2.76 -8.44
N ARG A 179 21.97 -3.76 -9.14
CA ARG A 179 22.34 -5.17 -8.92
C ARG A 179 23.81 -5.43 -9.24
N GLU A 180 24.34 -4.84 -10.31
CA GLU A 180 25.77 -4.93 -10.63
C GLU A 180 26.63 -4.28 -9.56
N ARG A 181 26.24 -3.11 -9.05
CA ARG A 181 26.94 -2.43 -7.93
C ARG A 181 26.95 -3.27 -6.66
N ILE A 182 25.82 -3.89 -6.30
CA ILE A 182 25.69 -4.77 -5.13
C ILE A 182 26.54 -6.03 -5.31
N ALA A 183 26.52 -6.64 -6.50
CA ALA A 183 27.36 -7.79 -6.81
C ALA A 183 28.85 -7.45 -6.73
N ALA A 184 29.25 -6.24 -7.14
CA ALA A 184 30.62 -5.74 -7.05
C ALA A 184 31.05 -5.40 -5.60
N SER A 185 30.12 -5.05 -4.70
CA SER A 185 30.42 -4.75 -3.30
C SER A 185 30.58 -5.97 -2.40
N GLY A 186 30.30 -7.18 -2.91
CA GLY A 186 30.39 -8.43 -2.15
C GLY A 186 29.27 -8.61 -1.11
N THR A 187 28.21 -7.82 -1.21
CA THR A 187 27.03 -7.92 -0.34
C THR A 187 26.13 -9.05 -0.86
N ASP A 188 25.78 -10.02 0.00
CA ASP A 188 25.02 -11.22 -0.40
C ASP A 188 23.72 -10.86 -1.16
N PRO A 189 23.61 -11.20 -2.46
CA PRO A 189 22.47 -10.86 -3.30
C PRO A 189 21.23 -11.73 -3.07
N HIS A 190 21.25 -12.67 -2.11
CA HIS A 190 20.18 -13.65 -1.88
C HIS A 190 19.39 -13.48 -0.58
N ARG A 191 19.10 -12.25 -0.15
CA ARG A 191 17.91 -11.96 0.69
C ARG A 191 16.65 -11.71 -0.15
N SER A 192 16.50 -12.40 -1.29
CA SER A 192 15.27 -12.32 -2.08
C SER A 192 14.13 -13.01 -1.33
N GLY A 193 13.15 -12.22 -0.87
CA GLY A 193 11.90 -12.71 -0.30
C GLY A 193 11.03 -13.35 -1.37
N ALA A 194 11.45 -14.50 -1.91
CA ALA A 194 10.65 -15.31 -2.83
C ALA A 194 9.39 -15.90 -2.16
N GLY A 195 9.23 -15.72 -0.84
CA GLY A 195 7.99 -15.97 -0.11
C GLY A 195 7.00 -14.85 -0.32
N LEU A 196 6.41 -14.78 -1.53
CA LEU A 196 5.34 -13.86 -1.91
C LEU A 196 4.36 -13.67 -0.75
N ILE A 197 4.15 -12.43 -0.30
CA ILE A 197 2.96 -12.06 0.47
C ILE A 197 1.76 -12.56 -0.35
N ARG A 198 1.12 -13.63 0.14
CA ARG A 198 -0.06 -14.22 -0.48
C ARG A 198 -1.27 -13.64 0.23
N ARG A 199 -2.35 -13.44 -0.52
CA ARG A 199 -3.67 -13.27 0.07
C ARG A 199 -3.89 -14.41 1.05
N ASP A 200 -4.12 -14.09 2.32
CA ASP A 200 -4.59 -15.09 3.28
C ASP A 200 -5.86 -15.72 2.70
N LYS A 201 -5.90 -17.05 2.63
CA LYS A 201 -7.11 -17.75 2.17
C LYS A 201 -8.19 -17.50 3.21
N ALA A 202 -9.28 -16.87 2.77
CA ALA A 202 -10.51 -16.71 3.54
C ALA A 202 -11.09 -18.06 4.00
#